data_AF-A0A1G0E1E1-F1
#
_entry.id   AF-A0A1G0E1E1-F1
#
_cell.length_a   1.000
_cell.length_b   1.000
_cell.length_c   1.000
_cell.angle_alpha   90.00
_cell.angle_beta   90.00
_cell.angle_gamma   90.00
#
_symmetry.space_group_name_H-M   'P 1'
#
loop_
_entity.id
_entity.type
_entity.pdbx_description
1 polymer ?
#
loop_
_entity_poly.entity_id
_entity_poly.type
_entity_poly.pdbx_seq_one_letter_code
_entity_poly.pdbx_strand_id
1 'polypeptide(L)'
;MSMSFFTSGQLGEFKAILDSTRDIPGVYLSSVRVMLQRPEVVRQLFWTEGTNPSKQTPQAAGKESASLSFEVRRRITMLGLFELLLKGEYAAFTKEQKKPLSLAAFQQLSEEANLLNANELAAIRASCFFVISDSAREQLKKVTSQDVFDSEVFLTRVTEALLKCDKEQRGSLMPYSALLTESQFTLLSQCYLENCHLRHMMFTEGGKNMFKGLEQAEPSAIKLWKWRWLCNLFGFNGNSTYYDQDVHDIVAELFKKIKATKNPHQLLVEYLCWRADRAGFLQRSGSDIDENEKLFLGHLAAFGNKVTILDVESGQEILRGYLYFRDQLHGGLTPAADYVQYFIPNVQVTPTYIPALMNAVYDILSNVKDQEFQSLQQKMSPLFDGKKLSPLSLATIYCCQVLAAIYRPAVSYRERVSCQKSTSKAVLLELLKGWLENGLALSASVINNEVFVSGVQARSENQPRPR
;
A
#
# COMPACT_ATOMS: atom_id res chain seq x y z
N MET A 1 6.92 -28.83 -15.31
CA MET A 1 8.15 -28.27 -15.89
C MET A 1 9.23 -28.28 -14.81
N SER A 2 10.25 -29.12 -14.96
CA SER A 2 11.42 -29.11 -14.06
C SER A 2 12.23 -27.85 -14.34
N MET A 3 12.37 -26.96 -13.37
CA MET A 3 13.30 -25.83 -13.49
C MET A 3 14.71 -26.40 -13.57
N SER A 4 15.33 -26.31 -14.75
CA SER A 4 16.75 -26.56 -14.92
C SER A 4 17.51 -25.59 -14.01
N PHE A 5 18.50 -26.11 -13.30
CA PHE A 5 19.46 -25.33 -12.53
C PHE A 5 19.96 -24.12 -13.36
N PHE A 6 19.97 -22.94 -12.74
CA PHE A 6 20.60 -21.75 -13.31
C PHE A 6 22.00 -22.11 -13.80
N THR A 7 22.25 -21.97 -15.10
CA THR A 7 23.58 -22.21 -15.67
C THR A 7 24.48 -21.03 -15.35
N SER A 8 25.79 -21.23 -15.35
CA SER A 8 26.78 -20.14 -15.22
C SER A 8 26.57 -19.03 -16.26
N GLY A 9 25.99 -19.35 -17.42
CA GLY A 9 25.63 -18.39 -18.47
C GLY A 9 24.60 -17.34 -18.03
N GLN A 10 23.53 -17.75 -17.33
CA GLN A 10 22.47 -16.84 -16.89
C GLN A 10 22.95 -15.85 -15.80
N LEU A 11 23.93 -16.24 -14.98
CA LEU A 11 24.59 -15.35 -14.02
C LEU A 11 25.45 -14.29 -14.73
N GLY A 12 26.15 -14.68 -15.81
CA GLY A 12 26.91 -13.75 -16.65
C GLY A 12 26.01 -12.74 -17.36
N GLU A 13 24.87 -13.21 -17.89
CA GLU A 13 23.84 -12.37 -18.52
C GLU A 13 23.21 -11.38 -17.52
N PHE A 14 22.86 -11.83 -16.32
CA PHE A 14 22.30 -10.95 -15.29
C PHE A 14 23.29 -9.84 -14.89
N LYS A 15 24.57 -10.16 -14.76
CA LYS A 15 25.61 -9.17 -14.47
C LYS A 15 25.72 -8.15 -15.61
N ALA A 16 25.72 -8.61 -16.87
CA ALA A 16 25.72 -7.73 -18.04
C ALA A 16 24.46 -6.83 -18.09
N ILE A 17 23.30 -7.37 -17.72
CA ILE A 17 22.05 -6.60 -17.61
C ILE A 17 22.16 -5.57 -16.50
N LEU A 18 22.63 -5.91 -15.30
CA LEU A 18 22.80 -4.97 -14.19
C LEU A 18 23.78 -3.84 -14.54
N ASP A 19 24.92 -4.18 -15.16
CA ASP A 19 25.94 -3.19 -15.53
C ASP A 19 25.49 -2.30 -16.71
N SER A 20 24.52 -2.74 -17.52
CA SER A 20 23.92 -1.94 -18.61
C SER A 20 22.61 -1.24 -18.24
N THR A 21 22.00 -1.59 -17.10
CA THR A 21 20.72 -1.02 -16.65
C THR A 21 20.92 0.43 -16.19
N ARG A 22 20.34 1.37 -16.94
CA ARG A 22 20.32 2.79 -16.58
C ARG A 22 19.17 3.16 -15.63
N ASP A 23 18.24 2.23 -15.41
CA ASP A 23 17.01 2.44 -14.66
C ASP A 23 17.18 2.32 -13.14
N ILE A 24 18.36 1.93 -12.67
CA ILE A 24 18.72 1.92 -11.25
C ILE A 24 19.89 2.89 -11.07
N PRO A 25 19.78 3.92 -10.22
CA PRO A 25 20.90 4.83 -9.94
C PRO A 25 22.16 4.05 -9.56
N GLY A 26 23.27 4.34 -10.25
CA GLY A 26 24.53 3.60 -10.08
C GLY A 26 25.06 3.60 -8.64
N VAL A 27 24.70 4.61 -7.84
CA VAL A 27 25.03 4.70 -6.42
C VAL A 27 24.29 3.66 -5.56
N TYR A 28 23.09 3.22 -5.96
CA TYR A 28 22.37 2.13 -5.30
C TYR A 28 22.97 0.79 -5.69
N LEU A 29 23.31 0.60 -6.96
CA LEU A 29 23.97 -0.61 -7.43
C LEU A 29 25.34 -0.80 -6.78
N SER A 30 26.13 0.27 -6.65
CA SER A 30 27.44 0.19 -6.00
C SER A 30 27.34 -0.18 -4.52
N SER A 31 26.28 0.26 -3.82
CA SER A 31 26.10 -0.05 -2.40
C SER A 31 25.74 -1.53 -2.15
N VAL A 32 25.15 -2.24 -3.13
CA VAL A 32 24.74 -3.64 -3.00
C VAL A 32 25.52 -4.63 -3.87
N ARG A 33 26.49 -4.16 -4.66
CA ARG A 33 27.20 -4.94 -5.67
C ARG A 33 27.78 -6.26 -5.15
N VAL A 34 28.34 -6.26 -3.95
CA VAL A 34 28.92 -7.47 -3.33
C VAL A 34 27.86 -8.53 -3.05
N MET A 35 26.65 -8.13 -2.63
CA MET A 35 25.54 -9.07 -2.42
C MET A 35 25.02 -9.63 -3.74
N LEU A 36 24.93 -8.81 -4.79
CA LEU A 36 24.47 -9.24 -6.12
C LEU A 36 25.44 -10.19 -6.85
N GLN A 37 26.65 -10.39 -6.33
CA GLN A 37 27.59 -11.39 -6.84
C GLN A 37 27.30 -12.81 -6.31
N ARG A 38 26.42 -12.95 -5.31
CA ARG A 38 26.07 -14.25 -4.72
C ARG A 38 25.00 -14.96 -5.57
N PRO A 39 25.24 -16.20 -6.06
CA PRO A 39 24.27 -16.95 -6.85
C PRO A 39 22.91 -17.14 -6.17
N GLU A 40 22.89 -17.27 -4.85
CA GLU A 40 21.67 -17.39 -4.04
C GLU A 40 20.79 -16.15 -4.15
N VAL A 41 21.41 -14.96 -4.13
CA VAL A 41 20.71 -13.67 -4.20
C VAL A 41 20.14 -13.46 -5.60
N VAL A 42 20.95 -13.71 -6.62
CA VAL A 42 20.53 -13.61 -8.03
C VAL A 42 19.37 -14.56 -8.31
N ARG A 43 19.48 -15.84 -7.91
CA ARG A 43 18.39 -16.82 -8.05
C ARG A 43 17.11 -16.38 -7.34
N GLN A 44 17.22 -15.83 -6.14
CA GLN A 44 16.06 -15.31 -5.40
C GLN A 44 15.40 -14.11 -6.12
N LEU A 45 16.18 -13.20 -6.70
CA LEU A 45 15.65 -12.07 -7.46
C LEU A 45 14.87 -12.53 -8.69
N PHE A 46 15.37 -13.54 -9.40
CA PHE A 46 14.70 -14.11 -10.58
C PHE A 46 13.35 -14.77 -10.27
N TRP A 47 13.07 -15.12 -9.01
CA TRP A 47 11.73 -15.58 -8.63
C TRP A 47 10.65 -14.51 -8.81
N THR A 48 11.06 -13.25 -8.97
CA THR A 48 10.20 -12.10 -9.23
C THR A 48 10.05 -11.78 -10.72
N GLU A 49 10.72 -12.51 -11.62
CA GLU A 49 10.56 -12.35 -13.06
C GLU A 49 9.41 -13.20 -13.65
N GLY A 50 8.87 -14.13 -12.87
CA GLY A 50 7.67 -14.91 -13.21
C GLY A 50 6.34 -14.30 -12.73
N THR A 51 6.35 -13.13 -12.09
CA THR A 51 5.10 -12.43 -11.76
C THR A 51 4.46 -11.91 -13.04
N ASN A 52 3.30 -12.46 -13.37
CA ASN A 52 2.49 -12.07 -14.52
C ASN A 52 2.43 -10.52 -14.65
N PRO A 53 2.77 -9.93 -15.80
CA PRO A 53 2.62 -8.50 -16.09
C PRO A 53 1.25 -7.93 -15.67
N SER A 54 0.19 -8.74 -15.76
CA SER A 54 -1.17 -8.37 -15.39
C SER A 54 -1.41 -8.22 -13.87
N LYS A 55 -0.45 -8.62 -13.02
CA LYS A 55 -0.48 -8.49 -11.55
C LYS A 55 0.37 -7.30 -11.05
N GLN A 56 0.90 -6.49 -11.96
CA GLN A 56 1.59 -5.26 -11.59
C GLN A 56 0.65 -4.35 -10.78
N THR A 57 1.20 -3.69 -9.77
CA THR A 57 0.46 -2.67 -9.04
C THR A 57 -0.01 -1.59 -10.03
N PRO A 58 -1.16 -0.93 -9.81
CA PRO A 58 -1.64 0.13 -10.71
C PRO A 58 -0.59 1.21 -11.00
N GLN A 59 0.38 1.41 -10.09
CA GLN A 59 1.49 2.34 -10.21
C GLN A 59 2.60 1.89 -11.19
N ALA A 60 2.64 0.60 -11.55
CA ALA A 60 3.61 0.01 -12.49
C ALA A 60 3.02 -0.24 -13.89
N ALA A 61 1.69 -0.17 -14.07
CA ALA A 61 1.02 -0.41 -15.34
C ALA A 61 1.55 0.51 -16.45
N GLY A 62 2.03 -0.07 -17.56
CA GLY A 62 2.44 0.65 -18.76
C GLY A 62 3.92 1.04 -18.87
N LYS A 63 4.81 0.50 -18.02
CA LYS A 63 6.27 0.79 -18.03
C LYS A 63 7.14 -0.40 -18.43
N GLU A 64 6.69 -1.23 -19.37
CA GLU A 64 7.41 -2.46 -19.79
C GLU A 64 8.27 -2.25 -21.05
N SER A 65 9.30 -1.42 -20.94
CA SER A 65 10.39 -1.38 -21.94
C SER A 65 11.77 -1.62 -21.31
N ALA A 66 11.83 -2.09 -20.06
CA ALA A 66 13.07 -2.22 -19.30
C ALA A 66 13.64 -3.64 -19.36
N SER A 67 14.97 -3.75 -19.29
CA SER A 67 15.74 -5.01 -19.32
C SER A 67 15.57 -5.89 -18.06
N LEU A 68 15.00 -5.34 -16.98
CA LEU A 68 14.68 -6.04 -15.74
C LEU A 68 13.19 -5.89 -15.42
N SER A 69 12.63 -6.78 -14.61
CA SER A 69 11.27 -6.59 -14.08
C SER A 69 11.22 -5.42 -13.08
N PHE A 70 10.04 -4.80 -12.94
CA PHE A 70 9.82 -3.75 -11.95
C PHE A 70 10.16 -4.22 -10.52
N GLU A 71 9.77 -5.44 -10.15
CA GLU A 71 10.04 -5.97 -8.81
C GLU A 71 11.53 -6.20 -8.56
N VAL A 72 12.29 -6.67 -9.56
CA VAL A 72 13.76 -6.78 -9.42
C VAL A 72 14.38 -5.42 -9.14
N ARG A 73 14.05 -4.39 -9.95
CA ARG A 73 14.56 -3.03 -9.75
C ARG A 73 14.20 -2.51 -8.37
N ARG A 74 12.93 -2.67 -7.97
CA ARG A 74 12.43 -2.26 -6.65
C ARG A 74 13.24 -2.90 -5.52
N ARG A 75 13.52 -4.21 -5.55
CA ARG A 75 14.26 -4.90 -4.47
C ARG A 75 15.69 -4.41 -4.34
N ILE A 76 16.36 -4.20 -5.47
CA ILE A 76 17.70 -3.64 -5.51
C ILE A 76 17.70 -2.21 -4.94
N THR A 77 16.74 -1.38 -5.33
CA THR A 77 16.60 0.00 -4.82
C THR A 77 16.30 0.02 -3.31
N MET A 78 15.39 -0.83 -2.82
CA MET A 78 15.08 -0.95 -1.38
C MET A 78 16.36 -1.20 -0.56
N LEU A 79 17.12 -2.21 -0.97
CA LEU A 79 18.36 -2.58 -0.29
C LEU A 79 19.43 -1.50 -0.44
N GLY A 80 19.58 -0.93 -1.64
CA GLY A 80 20.58 0.09 -1.91
C GLY A 80 20.40 1.34 -1.07
N LEU A 81 19.15 1.78 -0.89
CA LEU A 81 18.80 2.91 -0.02
C LEU A 81 19.00 2.57 1.46
N PHE A 82 18.70 1.35 1.89
CA PHE A 82 19.00 0.91 3.25
C PHE A 82 20.53 0.92 3.52
N GLU A 83 21.35 0.46 2.59
CA GLU A 83 22.81 0.53 2.73
C GLU A 83 23.34 1.98 2.71
N LEU A 84 22.72 2.89 1.95
CA LEU A 84 23.08 4.32 1.99
C LEU A 84 22.70 4.95 3.33
N LEU A 85 21.56 4.57 3.89
CA LEU A 85 21.13 5.01 5.22
C LEU A 85 22.14 4.58 6.29
N LEU A 86 22.57 3.31 6.28
CA LEU A 86 23.58 2.80 7.22
C LEU A 86 24.93 3.55 7.11
N LYS A 87 25.31 3.98 5.90
CA LYS A 87 26.54 4.74 5.65
C LYS A 87 26.43 6.23 5.96
N GLY A 88 25.23 6.75 6.26
CA GLY A 88 25.01 8.19 6.45
C GLY A 88 25.06 9.00 5.15
N GLU A 89 24.85 8.38 3.98
CA GLU A 89 24.98 9.00 2.66
C GLU A 89 23.72 9.80 2.25
N TYR A 90 23.44 10.89 2.97
CA TYR A 90 22.24 11.71 2.81
C TYR A 90 21.97 12.16 1.37
N ALA A 91 22.99 12.71 0.70
CA ALA A 91 22.86 13.26 -0.65
C ALA A 91 22.46 12.18 -1.67
N ALA A 92 23.03 10.97 -1.54
CA ALA A 92 22.70 9.85 -2.41
C ALA A 92 21.31 9.27 -2.10
N PHE A 93 20.95 9.20 -0.82
CA PHE A 93 19.66 8.68 -0.37
C PHE A 93 18.48 9.54 -0.86
N THR A 94 18.64 10.86 -0.79
CA THR A 94 17.57 11.83 -1.08
C THR A 94 17.50 12.26 -2.54
N LYS A 95 18.50 11.92 -3.36
CA LYS A 95 18.66 12.40 -4.75
C LYS A 95 17.40 12.28 -5.62
N GLU A 96 16.70 11.16 -5.52
CA GLU A 96 15.54 10.84 -6.36
C GLU A 96 14.20 11.13 -5.67
N GLN A 97 14.21 11.76 -4.49
CA GLN A 97 13.00 12.15 -3.76
C GLN A 97 12.43 13.45 -4.34
N LYS A 98 11.11 13.48 -4.57
CA LYS A 98 10.43 14.73 -4.98
C LYS A 98 10.49 15.79 -3.89
N LYS A 99 10.31 15.37 -2.64
CA LYS A 99 10.47 16.21 -1.45
C LYS A 99 11.50 15.56 -0.51
N PRO A 100 12.79 15.90 -0.67
CA PRO A 100 13.85 15.31 0.13
C PRO A 100 13.52 15.29 1.62
N LEU A 101 13.83 14.19 2.31
CA LEU A 101 13.87 14.16 3.77
C LEU A 101 14.76 15.29 4.25
N SER A 102 14.40 15.92 5.36
CA SER A 102 15.28 16.81 6.09
C SER A 102 16.51 16.04 6.59
N LEU A 103 17.63 16.74 6.72
CA LEU A 103 18.87 16.14 7.25
C LEU A 103 18.65 15.55 8.64
N ALA A 104 17.89 16.24 9.51
CA ALA A 104 17.58 15.76 10.86
C ALA A 104 16.78 14.45 10.85
N ALA A 105 15.73 14.36 10.02
CA ALA A 105 14.95 13.13 9.86
C ALA A 105 15.81 11.98 9.33
N PHE A 106 16.68 12.26 8.35
CA PHE A 106 17.62 11.27 7.84
C PHE A 106 18.62 10.81 8.90
N GLN A 107 19.21 11.73 9.66
CA GLN A 107 20.16 11.42 10.74
C GLN A 107 19.52 10.55 11.80
N GLN A 108 18.30 10.88 12.24
CA GLN A 108 17.55 10.06 13.18
C GLN A 108 17.35 8.63 12.65
N LEU A 109 16.92 8.48 11.39
CA LEU A 109 16.75 7.15 10.78
C LEU A 109 18.09 6.40 10.65
N SER A 110 19.16 7.09 10.29
CA SER A 110 20.50 6.53 10.16
C SER A 110 21.01 6.02 11.50
N GLU A 111 20.85 6.80 12.56
CA GLU A 111 21.20 6.42 13.94
C GLU A 111 20.38 5.22 14.39
N GLU A 112 19.06 5.26 14.21
CA GLU A 112 18.18 4.13 14.55
C GLU A 112 18.54 2.85 13.77
N ALA A 113 18.95 2.98 12.50
CA ALA A 113 19.37 1.83 11.67
C ALA A 113 20.70 1.24 12.15
N ASN A 114 21.64 2.10 12.54
CA ASN A 114 22.95 1.70 13.03
C ASN A 114 22.92 1.05 14.44
N LEU A 115 21.79 1.15 15.15
CA LEU A 115 21.56 0.38 16.39
C LEU A 115 21.17 -1.08 16.15
N LEU A 116 20.89 -1.48 14.91
CA LEU A 116 20.62 -2.88 14.58
C LEU A 116 21.90 -3.71 14.67
N ASN A 117 21.83 -4.85 15.35
CA ASN A 117 22.98 -5.76 15.41
C ASN A 117 23.18 -6.53 14.09
N ALA A 118 24.32 -7.20 13.93
CA ALA A 118 24.67 -7.90 12.71
C ALA A 118 23.63 -8.95 12.25
N ASN A 119 22.98 -9.65 13.19
CA ASN A 119 21.95 -10.65 12.85
C ASN A 119 20.64 -10.00 12.42
N GLU A 120 20.27 -8.89 13.07
CA GLU A 120 19.10 -8.09 12.68
C GLU A 120 19.29 -7.47 11.28
N LEU A 121 20.47 -6.90 11.02
CA LEU A 121 20.82 -6.38 9.70
C LEU A 121 20.73 -7.46 8.61
N ALA A 122 21.23 -8.67 8.89
CA ALA A 122 21.12 -9.80 7.95
C ALA A 122 19.65 -10.18 7.67
N ALA A 123 18.79 -10.20 8.70
CA ALA A 123 17.36 -10.46 8.54
C ALA A 123 16.65 -9.38 7.73
N ILE A 124 16.91 -8.09 8.00
CA ILE A 124 16.31 -6.97 7.25
C ILE A 124 16.76 -7.01 5.78
N ARG A 125 18.04 -7.24 5.51
CA ARG A 125 18.57 -7.43 4.14
C ARG A 125 17.88 -8.58 3.43
N ALA A 126 17.74 -9.73 4.10
CA ALA A 126 17.04 -10.90 3.55
C ALA A 126 15.58 -10.57 3.21
N SER A 127 14.89 -9.83 4.07
CA SER A 127 13.48 -9.46 3.87
C SER A 127 13.23 -8.65 2.59
N CYS A 128 14.25 -7.99 2.04
CA CYS A 128 14.14 -7.29 0.76
C CYS A 128 13.88 -8.23 -0.41
N PHE A 129 14.31 -9.50 -0.32
CA PHE A 129 14.23 -10.49 -1.39
C PHE A 129 13.07 -11.49 -1.23
N PHE A 130 12.45 -11.54 -0.06
CA PHE A 130 11.32 -12.43 0.22
C PHE A 130 10.02 -11.79 -0.24
N VAL A 131 9.38 -12.39 -1.23
CA VAL A 131 8.18 -11.84 -1.88
C VAL A 131 7.17 -12.91 -2.19
N ILE A 132 5.93 -12.49 -2.38
CA ILE A 132 4.90 -13.35 -2.96
C ILE A 132 5.06 -13.37 -4.48
N SER A 133 5.41 -14.52 -5.03
CA SER A 133 5.42 -14.77 -6.48
C SER A 133 4.73 -16.09 -6.79
N ASP A 134 4.34 -16.30 -8.05
CA ASP A 134 3.70 -17.56 -8.45
C ASP A 134 4.67 -18.74 -8.23
N SER A 135 5.98 -18.54 -8.49
CA SER A 135 7.02 -19.49 -8.13
C SER A 135 7.10 -19.75 -6.63
N ALA A 136 7.07 -18.71 -5.79
CA ALA A 136 7.07 -18.88 -4.33
C ALA A 136 5.84 -19.66 -3.87
N ARG A 137 4.65 -19.35 -4.40
CA ARG A 137 3.38 -20.05 -4.10
C ARG A 137 3.43 -21.54 -4.46
N GLU A 138 3.94 -21.88 -5.63
CA GLU A 138 4.09 -23.29 -6.04
C GLU A 138 5.07 -24.06 -5.13
N GLN A 139 6.16 -23.42 -4.71
CA GLN A 139 7.11 -24.03 -3.78
C GLN A 139 6.48 -24.21 -2.39
N LEU A 140 5.60 -23.31 -1.97
CA LEU A 140 4.89 -23.41 -0.70
C LEU A 140 3.83 -24.49 -0.64
N LYS A 141 3.19 -24.85 -1.75
CA LYS A 141 2.30 -26.02 -1.79
C LYS A 141 2.99 -27.30 -1.28
N LYS A 142 4.33 -27.33 -1.29
CA LYS A 142 5.14 -28.43 -0.75
C LYS A 142 5.26 -28.43 0.78
N VAL A 143 5.03 -27.30 1.45
CA VAL A 143 5.20 -27.14 2.91
C VAL A 143 3.95 -26.61 3.63
N THR A 144 2.95 -26.09 2.90
CA THR A 144 1.66 -25.62 3.43
C THR A 144 0.54 -25.90 2.42
N SER A 145 -0.62 -26.33 2.91
CA SER A 145 -1.78 -26.72 2.08
C SER A 145 -2.80 -25.59 1.84
N GLN A 146 -2.55 -24.39 2.35
CA GLN A 146 -3.53 -23.29 2.32
C GLN A 146 -3.19 -22.24 1.27
N ASP A 147 -4.16 -21.92 0.41
CA ASP A 147 -4.08 -20.80 -0.52
C ASP A 147 -4.29 -19.47 0.24
N VAL A 148 -3.21 -18.69 0.39
CA VAL A 148 -3.24 -17.39 1.08
C VAL A 148 -3.06 -16.26 0.07
N PHE A 149 -4.05 -15.38 -0.04
CA PHE A 149 -3.99 -14.25 -0.98
C PHE A 149 -3.24 -13.02 -0.44
N ASP A 150 -3.28 -12.79 0.87
CA ASP A 150 -2.61 -11.66 1.53
C ASP A 150 -1.09 -11.88 1.61
N SER A 151 -0.30 -10.87 1.26
CA SER A 151 1.16 -11.01 1.19
C SER A 151 1.83 -11.14 2.55
N GLU A 152 1.33 -10.46 3.58
CA GLU A 152 1.93 -10.54 4.92
C GLU A 152 1.58 -11.86 5.59
N VAL A 153 0.31 -12.28 5.52
CA VAL A 153 -0.11 -13.59 6.03
C VAL A 153 0.65 -14.71 5.30
N PHE A 154 0.85 -14.57 3.99
CA PHE A 154 1.67 -15.51 3.22
C PHE A 154 3.10 -15.55 3.75
N LEU A 155 3.79 -14.41 3.83
CA LEU A 155 5.21 -14.36 4.23
C LEU A 155 5.42 -14.83 5.68
N THR A 156 4.51 -14.52 6.60
CA THR A 156 4.53 -15.05 7.97
C THR A 156 4.48 -16.58 7.95
N ARG A 157 3.47 -17.17 7.30
CA ARG A 157 3.30 -18.63 7.25
C ARG A 157 4.43 -19.34 6.51
N VAL A 158 4.96 -18.72 5.46
CA VAL A 158 6.13 -19.23 4.72
C VAL A 158 7.31 -19.38 5.66
N THR A 159 7.65 -18.30 6.37
CA THR A 159 8.84 -18.27 7.20
C THR A 159 8.69 -19.19 8.41
N GLU A 160 7.50 -19.30 8.98
CA GLU A 160 7.15 -20.29 10.02
C GLU A 160 7.26 -21.73 9.54
N ALA A 161 6.79 -22.04 8.33
CA ALA A 161 6.92 -23.39 7.76
C ALA A 161 8.40 -23.73 7.49
N LEU A 162 9.15 -22.79 6.93
CA LEU A 162 10.57 -22.95 6.62
C LEU A 162 11.46 -23.07 7.88
N LEU A 163 11.02 -22.56 9.04
CA LEU A 163 11.69 -22.80 10.32
C LEU A 163 11.69 -24.27 10.75
N LYS A 164 10.77 -25.09 10.19
CA LYS A 164 10.68 -26.53 10.47
C LYS A 164 11.51 -27.39 9.50
N CYS A 165 12.05 -26.77 8.45
CA CYS A 165 12.92 -27.41 7.47
C CYS A 165 14.37 -27.32 7.94
N ASP A 166 15.19 -28.30 7.54
CA ASP A 166 16.64 -28.14 7.65
C ASP A 166 17.17 -27.06 6.68
N LYS A 167 18.40 -26.62 6.90
CA LYS A 167 19.02 -25.52 6.14
C LYS A 167 19.11 -25.80 4.64
N GLU A 168 19.36 -27.05 4.24
CA GLU A 168 19.52 -27.44 2.83
C GLU A 168 18.18 -27.43 2.11
N GLN A 169 17.18 -28.08 2.70
CA GLN A 169 15.80 -28.05 2.22
C GLN A 169 15.29 -26.61 2.14
N ARG A 170 15.52 -25.80 3.18
CA ARG A 170 15.15 -24.39 3.22
C ARG A 170 15.81 -23.60 2.08
N GLY A 171 17.12 -23.79 1.87
CA GLY A 171 17.86 -23.17 0.77
C GLY A 171 17.38 -23.59 -0.62
N SER A 172 16.89 -24.81 -0.79
CA SER A 172 16.28 -25.25 -2.05
C SER A 172 14.92 -24.58 -2.31
N LEU A 173 14.19 -24.26 -1.24
CA LEU A 173 12.87 -23.64 -1.27
C LEU A 173 12.90 -22.11 -1.25
N MET A 174 13.98 -21.48 -0.80
CA MET A 174 14.20 -20.03 -0.85
C MET A 174 15.71 -19.78 -0.95
N PRO A 175 16.30 -19.66 -2.15
CA PRO A 175 17.75 -19.62 -2.34
C PRO A 175 18.52 -18.69 -1.38
N TYR A 176 17.99 -17.50 -1.09
CA TYR A 176 18.64 -16.55 -0.18
C TYR A 176 18.81 -17.11 1.24
N SER A 177 17.90 -17.97 1.73
CA SER A 177 17.98 -18.52 3.08
C SER A 177 19.20 -19.40 3.32
N ALA A 178 19.84 -19.93 2.27
CA ALA A 178 21.07 -20.69 2.40
C ALA A 178 22.23 -19.85 2.97
N LEU A 179 22.16 -18.52 2.80
CA LEU A 179 23.15 -17.56 3.31
C LEU A 179 22.95 -17.21 4.80
N LEU A 180 21.80 -17.57 5.38
CA LEU A 180 21.46 -17.20 6.75
C LEU A 180 21.86 -18.28 7.75
N THR A 181 22.28 -17.85 8.94
CA THR A 181 22.33 -18.71 10.13
C THR A 181 20.93 -18.98 10.65
N GLU A 182 20.76 -19.99 11.52
CA GLU A 182 19.45 -20.25 12.15
C GLU A 182 18.95 -19.05 12.96
N SER A 183 19.82 -18.40 13.72
CA SER A 183 19.47 -17.19 14.47
C SER A 183 18.98 -16.07 13.54
N GLN A 184 19.65 -15.86 12.40
CA GLN A 184 19.25 -14.84 11.42
C GLN A 184 17.93 -15.19 10.75
N PHE A 185 17.68 -16.46 10.44
CA PHE A 185 16.42 -16.90 9.85
C PHE A 185 15.24 -16.78 10.84
N THR A 186 15.46 -17.08 12.12
CA THR A 186 14.47 -16.83 13.18
C THR A 186 14.13 -15.35 13.32
N LEU A 187 15.10 -14.44 13.16
CA LEU A 187 14.80 -13.00 13.14
C LEU A 187 14.09 -12.59 11.84
N LEU A 188 14.38 -13.24 10.71
CA LEU A 188 13.67 -13.00 9.46
C LEU A 188 12.17 -13.31 9.58
N SER A 189 11.77 -14.38 10.29
CA SER A 189 10.34 -14.67 10.47
C SER A 189 9.63 -13.59 11.27
N GLN A 190 10.33 -12.94 12.22
CA GLN A 190 9.80 -11.81 13.00
C GLN A 190 9.63 -10.51 12.18
N CYS A 191 10.17 -10.45 10.96
CA CYS A 191 9.97 -9.31 10.06
C CYS A 191 8.54 -9.26 9.48
N TYR A 192 7.77 -10.35 9.60
CA TYR A 192 6.42 -10.50 9.05
C TYR A 192 5.41 -10.70 10.17
N LEU A 193 4.46 -9.79 10.28
CA LEU A 193 3.36 -9.88 11.25
C LEU A 193 2.05 -10.02 10.47
N GLU A 194 1.24 -11.03 10.81
CA GLU A 194 -0.02 -11.27 10.11
C GLU A 194 -0.93 -10.04 10.16
N ASN A 195 -1.53 -9.70 9.02
CA ASN A 195 -2.42 -8.55 8.82
C ASN A 195 -1.78 -7.16 9.06
N CYS A 196 -0.47 -7.08 9.38
CA CYS A 196 0.21 -5.82 9.68
C CYS A 196 0.90 -5.23 8.45
N HIS A 197 0.10 -4.71 7.51
CA HIS A 197 0.63 -4.05 6.32
C HIS A 197 0.79 -2.54 6.52
N LEU A 198 2.01 -2.02 6.66
CA LEU A 198 2.24 -0.60 7.00
C LEU A 198 1.56 0.37 6.02
N ARG A 199 1.65 0.10 4.71
CA ARG A 199 0.94 0.93 3.70
C ARG A 199 -0.56 1.00 3.94
N HIS A 200 -1.17 -0.13 4.26
CA HIS A 200 -2.60 -0.17 4.54
C HIS A 200 -2.90 0.58 5.83
N MET A 201 -2.07 0.46 6.87
CA MET A 201 -2.21 1.28 8.09
C MET A 201 -2.12 2.78 7.81
N MET A 202 -1.14 3.22 7.01
CA MET A 202 -0.97 4.63 6.63
C MET A 202 -2.21 5.21 5.93
N PHE A 203 -2.91 4.38 5.15
CA PHE A 203 -4.10 4.75 4.39
C PHE A 203 -5.39 4.22 5.01
N THR A 204 -5.33 3.67 6.21
CA THR A 204 -6.47 3.11 6.91
C THR A 204 -7.27 2.06 6.10
N GLU A 205 -6.59 1.35 5.18
CA GLU A 205 -7.11 0.33 4.27
C GLU A 205 -7.16 -1.07 4.92
N GLY A 206 -7.99 -1.20 5.95
CA GLY A 206 -8.28 -2.46 6.65
C GLY A 206 -8.85 -2.28 8.06
N GLY A 207 -9.19 -1.04 8.43
CA GLY A 207 -9.75 -0.68 9.73
C GLY A 207 -8.82 -1.09 10.88
N LYS A 208 -9.41 -1.42 12.04
CA LYS A 208 -8.62 -1.81 13.22
C LYS A 208 -7.85 -3.13 13.05
N ASN A 209 -8.27 -4.02 12.15
CA ASN A 209 -7.64 -5.32 11.97
C ASN A 209 -6.17 -5.24 11.59
N MET A 210 -5.79 -4.19 10.89
CA MET A 210 -4.41 -4.03 10.46
C MET A 210 -3.44 -3.96 11.63
N PHE A 211 -3.91 -3.57 12.82
CA PHE A 211 -3.08 -3.47 14.02
C PHE A 211 -3.15 -4.71 14.91
N LYS A 212 -3.98 -5.72 14.59
CA LYS A 212 -4.16 -6.90 15.45
C LYS A 212 -2.88 -7.68 15.68
N GLY A 213 -2.06 -7.86 14.64
CA GLY A 213 -0.78 -8.55 14.78
C GLY A 213 0.19 -7.82 15.72
N LEU A 214 -0.01 -6.52 15.99
CA LEU A 214 0.81 -5.74 16.94
C LEU A 214 0.45 -5.98 18.40
N GLU A 215 -0.79 -6.40 18.71
CA GLU A 215 -1.23 -6.68 20.09
C GLU A 215 -0.36 -7.74 20.75
N GLN A 216 -0.04 -8.79 20.00
CA GLN A 216 0.70 -9.96 20.45
C GLN A 216 2.20 -9.89 20.13
N ALA A 217 2.63 -8.89 19.36
CA ALA A 217 4.03 -8.80 18.94
C ALA A 217 4.93 -8.30 20.08
N GLU A 218 6.03 -9.02 20.29
CA GLU A 218 7.11 -8.59 21.18
C GLU A 218 7.83 -7.36 20.63
N PRO A 219 8.44 -6.51 21.49
CA PRO A 219 9.15 -5.30 21.04
C PRO A 219 10.23 -5.56 19.99
N SER A 220 10.93 -6.69 20.05
CA SER A 220 11.93 -7.08 19.04
C SER A 220 11.30 -7.34 17.68
N ALA A 221 10.15 -8.01 17.63
CA ALA A 221 9.42 -8.28 16.40
C ALA A 221 8.86 -6.98 15.80
N ILE A 222 8.31 -6.08 16.62
CA ILE A 222 7.86 -4.75 16.17
C ILE A 222 9.03 -3.96 15.57
N LYS A 223 10.22 -4.01 16.17
CA LYS A 223 11.43 -3.36 15.65
C LYS A 223 11.82 -3.90 14.27
N LEU A 224 11.83 -5.22 14.09
CA LEU A 224 12.19 -5.86 12.82
C LEU A 224 11.14 -5.62 11.74
N TRP A 225 9.86 -5.76 12.09
CA TRP A 225 8.72 -5.43 11.24
C TRP A 225 8.77 -3.97 10.77
N LYS A 226 9.05 -3.02 11.68
CA LYS A 226 9.23 -1.59 11.35
C LYS A 226 10.30 -1.42 10.27
N TRP A 227 11.49 -1.99 10.48
CA TRP A 227 12.61 -1.81 9.54
C TRP A 227 12.37 -2.47 8.19
N ARG A 228 11.75 -3.66 8.17
CA ARG A 228 11.34 -4.32 6.93
C ARG A 228 10.39 -3.43 6.13
N TRP A 229 9.41 -2.82 6.79
CA TRP A 229 8.46 -1.92 6.13
C TRP A 229 9.07 -0.60 5.68
N LEU A 230 9.96 0.01 6.47
CA LEU A 230 10.72 1.20 6.04
C LEU A 230 11.51 0.89 4.76
N CYS A 231 12.24 -0.23 4.74
CA CYS A 231 12.93 -0.68 3.53
C CYS A 231 11.97 -0.85 2.35
N ASN A 232 10.78 -1.41 2.58
CA ASN A 232 9.76 -1.57 1.55
C ASN A 232 9.31 -0.24 0.94
N LEU A 233 9.17 0.81 1.77
CA LEU A 233 8.80 2.15 1.32
C LEU A 233 9.94 2.85 0.57
N PHE A 234 11.20 2.50 0.80
CA PHE A 234 12.33 3.09 0.07
C PHE A 234 12.26 2.82 -1.45
N GLY A 235 11.80 1.63 -1.87
CA GLY A 235 11.84 1.22 -3.29
C GLY A 235 10.57 1.42 -4.11
N PHE A 236 9.59 2.22 -3.65
CA PHE A 236 8.24 2.20 -4.20
C PHE A 236 7.95 3.22 -5.33
N ASN A 237 8.68 3.25 -6.44
CA ASN A 237 8.17 3.84 -7.69
C ASN A 237 9.12 3.48 -8.83
N GLY A 238 8.57 3.13 -10.00
CA GLY A 238 9.32 2.53 -11.11
C GLY A 238 10.57 3.27 -11.61
N ASN A 239 10.85 4.50 -11.14
CA ASN A 239 12.08 5.28 -11.30
C ASN A 239 12.38 6.26 -10.11
N SER A 240 11.68 6.20 -8.97
CA SER A 240 11.89 7.19 -7.86
C SER A 240 11.64 6.59 -6.48
N THR A 241 12.18 7.22 -5.44
CA THR A 241 11.89 6.84 -4.04
C THR A 241 10.47 7.27 -3.67
N TYR A 242 9.80 6.47 -2.83
CA TYR A 242 8.48 6.78 -2.29
C TYR A 242 8.54 7.34 -0.87
N TYR A 243 9.59 6.97 -0.14
CA TYR A 243 9.83 7.51 1.19
C TYR A 243 10.47 8.89 1.09
N ASP A 244 9.64 9.91 1.19
CA ASP A 244 9.99 11.34 1.19
C ASP A 244 9.66 11.98 2.56
N GLN A 245 9.85 13.28 2.74
CA GLN A 245 9.64 13.92 4.06
C GLN A 245 8.23 13.72 4.61
N ASP A 246 7.20 13.70 3.77
CA ASP A 246 5.83 13.61 4.28
C ASP A 246 5.41 12.18 4.56
N VAL A 247 5.86 11.24 3.75
CA VAL A 247 5.74 9.82 4.10
C VAL A 247 6.48 9.56 5.41
N HIS A 248 7.65 10.17 5.62
CA HIS A 248 8.37 10.09 6.89
C HIS A 248 7.53 10.60 8.06
N ASP A 249 6.97 11.81 7.99
CA ASP A 249 6.13 12.40 9.05
C ASP A 249 4.97 11.48 9.43
N ILE A 250 4.28 10.95 8.42
CA ILE A 250 3.13 10.04 8.58
C ILE A 250 3.56 8.77 9.30
N VAL A 251 4.66 8.16 8.84
CA VAL A 251 5.18 6.91 9.39
C VAL A 251 5.70 7.12 10.81
N ALA A 252 6.36 8.25 11.09
CA ALA A 252 6.86 8.61 12.41
C ALA A 252 5.71 8.76 13.42
N GLU A 253 4.64 9.48 13.06
CA GLU A 253 3.48 9.61 13.97
C GLU A 253 2.78 8.25 14.16
N LEU A 254 2.62 7.45 13.10
CA LEU A 254 2.01 6.12 13.23
C LEU A 254 2.81 5.23 14.18
N PHE A 255 4.14 5.20 14.08
CA PHE A 255 4.98 4.45 15.01
C PHE A 255 4.95 5.00 16.44
N LYS A 256 4.80 6.32 16.60
CA LYS A 256 4.57 6.92 17.92
C LYS A 256 3.26 6.43 18.54
N LYS A 257 2.17 6.31 17.78
CA LYS A 257 0.90 5.72 18.26
C LYS A 257 1.06 4.24 18.61
N ILE A 258 1.72 3.46 17.74
CA ILE A 258 2.02 2.03 17.98
C ILE A 258 2.81 1.84 19.28
N LYS A 259 3.75 2.74 19.57
CA LYS A 259 4.55 2.70 20.81
C LYS A 259 3.73 3.08 22.05
N ALA A 260 2.76 3.98 21.90
CA ALA A 260 1.93 4.47 23.01
C ALA A 260 0.84 3.49 23.43
N THR A 261 0.21 2.80 22.47
CA THR A 261 -0.84 1.81 22.74
C THR A 261 -0.74 0.64 21.78
N LYS A 262 -0.95 -0.57 22.32
CA LYS A 262 -1.14 -1.78 21.50
C LYS A 262 -2.61 -2.04 21.17
N ASN A 263 -3.56 -1.26 21.73
CA ASN A 263 -4.98 -1.43 21.43
C ASN A 263 -5.30 -0.94 20.00
N PRO A 264 -5.72 -1.82 19.08
CA PRO A 264 -5.97 -1.49 17.67
C PRO A 264 -7.01 -0.40 17.43
N HIS A 265 -8.06 -0.39 18.26
CA HIS A 265 -9.14 0.57 18.12
C HIS A 265 -8.67 1.96 18.56
N GLN A 266 -8.04 2.04 19.73
CA GLN A 266 -7.48 3.29 20.24
C GLN A 266 -6.43 3.85 19.27
N LEU A 267 -5.53 3.00 18.78
CA LEU A 267 -4.50 3.39 17.82
C LEU A 267 -5.11 4.02 16.56
N LEU A 268 -6.11 3.36 15.95
CA LEU A 268 -6.78 3.87 14.75
C LEU A 268 -7.46 5.22 15.04
N VAL A 269 -8.19 5.33 16.15
CA VAL A 269 -8.88 6.58 16.54
C VAL A 269 -7.87 7.73 16.73
N GLU A 270 -6.81 7.51 17.50
CA GLU A 270 -5.78 8.53 17.74
C GLU A 270 -5.06 8.94 16.45
N TYR A 271 -4.83 7.99 15.55
CA TYR A 271 -4.22 8.26 14.26
C TYR A 271 -5.13 9.07 13.33
N LEU A 272 -6.42 8.75 13.27
CA LEU A 272 -7.42 9.49 12.49
C LEU A 272 -7.63 10.91 13.00
N CYS A 273 -7.67 11.10 14.33
CA CYS A 273 -7.72 12.43 14.93
C CYS A 273 -6.50 13.26 14.53
N TRP A 274 -5.29 12.69 14.61
CA TRP A 274 -4.09 13.38 14.15
C TRP A 274 -4.14 13.73 12.66
N ARG A 275 -4.65 12.85 11.79
CA ARG A 275 -4.84 13.12 10.36
C ARG A 275 -5.79 14.30 10.14
N ALA A 276 -6.90 14.34 10.86
CA ALA A 276 -7.88 15.42 10.78
C ALA A 276 -7.29 16.77 11.24
N ASP A 277 -6.54 16.75 12.35
CA ASP A 277 -5.88 17.94 12.88
C ASP A 277 -4.80 18.46 11.91
N ARG A 278 -3.98 17.55 11.33
CA ARG A 278 -2.95 17.91 10.32
C ARG A 278 -3.56 18.51 9.06
N ALA A 279 -4.70 17.99 8.61
CA ALA A 279 -5.43 18.53 7.47
C ALA A 279 -6.13 19.87 7.77
N GLY A 280 -6.12 20.34 9.02
CA GLY A 280 -6.66 21.63 9.42
C GLY A 280 -8.19 21.71 9.34
N PHE A 281 -8.91 20.57 9.42
CA PHE A 281 -10.38 20.57 9.34
C PHE A 281 -11.03 21.37 10.48
N LEU A 282 -10.37 21.47 11.63
CA LEU A 282 -10.86 22.21 12.81
C LEU A 282 -10.39 23.68 12.87
N GLN A 283 -9.56 24.13 11.92
CA GLN A 283 -9.01 25.50 11.94
C GLN A 283 -10.00 26.54 11.40
N ARG A 284 -11.05 26.12 10.68
CA ARG A 284 -12.18 27.00 10.34
C ARG A 284 -13.18 26.99 11.49
N SER A 285 -13.05 27.96 12.38
CA SER A 285 -14.06 28.36 13.35
C SER A 285 -15.36 28.73 12.62
N GLY A 286 -16.27 27.78 12.45
CA GLY A 286 -17.59 28.01 11.83
C GLY A 286 -18.29 26.77 11.29
N SER A 287 -17.60 25.65 11.11
CA SER A 287 -18.23 24.37 10.74
C SER A 287 -18.49 23.52 11.99
N ASP A 288 -19.76 23.23 12.26
CA ASP A 288 -20.20 22.21 13.23
C ASP A 288 -19.80 20.83 12.66
N ILE A 289 -18.56 20.42 12.93
CA ILE A 289 -18.03 19.08 12.65
C ILE A 289 -18.06 18.31 13.97
N ASP A 290 -18.84 17.23 14.04
CA ASP A 290 -18.87 16.38 15.22
C ASP A 290 -17.67 15.38 15.28
N GLU A 291 -17.56 14.64 16.38
CA GLU A 291 -16.47 13.67 16.56
C GLU A 291 -16.48 12.52 15.53
N ASN A 292 -17.66 12.06 15.10
CA ASN A 292 -17.76 11.01 14.07
C ASN A 292 -17.31 11.54 12.71
N GLU A 293 -17.71 12.77 12.39
CA GLU A 293 -17.27 13.48 11.19
C GLU A 293 -15.76 13.73 11.22
N LYS A 294 -15.19 14.09 12.38
CA LYS A 294 -13.75 14.23 12.56
C LYS A 294 -13.01 12.94 12.22
N LEU A 295 -13.47 11.80 12.73
CA LEU A 295 -12.87 10.49 12.44
C LEU A 295 -12.99 10.11 10.97
N PHE A 296 -14.14 10.37 10.36
CA PHE A 296 -14.37 10.08 8.94
C PHE A 296 -13.56 10.99 8.01
N LEU A 297 -13.46 12.28 8.32
CA LEU A 297 -12.61 13.22 7.60
C LEU A 297 -11.13 12.84 7.72
N GLY A 298 -10.68 12.41 8.90
CA GLY A 298 -9.35 11.84 9.10
C GLY A 298 -9.09 10.61 8.21
N HIS A 299 -10.12 9.81 7.94
CA HIS A 299 -10.06 8.63 7.07
C HIS A 299 -9.97 9.04 5.59
N LEU A 300 -10.78 9.99 5.15
CA LEU A 300 -10.70 10.58 3.81
C LEU A 300 -9.33 11.23 3.56
N ALA A 301 -8.80 11.94 4.57
CA ALA A 301 -7.46 12.49 4.53
C ALA A 301 -6.38 11.41 4.35
N ALA A 302 -6.55 10.24 4.99
CA ALA A 302 -5.64 9.11 4.79
C ALA A 302 -5.74 8.51 3.38
N PHE A 303 -6.91 8.52 2.73
CA PHE A 303 -7.09 7.91 1.39
C PHE A 303 -6.42 8.63 0.24
N GLY A 304 -6.25 9.94 0.32
CA GLY A 304 -5.73 10.75 -0.79
C GLY A 304 -4.25 10.54 -1.09
N ASN A 305 -3.68 9.33 -1.26
CA ASN A 305 -2.24 9.04 -1.44
C ASN A 305 -1.42 9.94 -2.42
N LYS A 306 -2.02 10.45 -3.49
CA LYS A 306 -1.36 11.42 -4.41
C LYS A 306 -1.45 12.87 -3.93
N VAL A 307 -2.38 13.11 -3.03
CA VAL A 307 -2.65 14.34 -2.27
C VAL A 307 -2.07 14.23 -0.85
N THR A 308 -1.53 13.07 -0.41
CA THR A 308 -1.12 12.77 0.98
C THR A 308 0.24 13.34 1.31
N ILE A 309 0.37 14.60 0.96
CA ILE A 309 1.04 15.59 1.76
C ILE A 309 -0.06 16.61 1.99
N LEU A 310 -1.03 16.26 2.84
CA LEU A 310 -2.13 17.18 3.12
C LEU A 310 -1.54 18.35 3.89
N ASP A 311 -1.27 19.42 3.14
CA ASP A 311 -1.28 20.75 3.68
C ASP A 311 -2.72 21.14 4.04
N VAL A 312 -2.82 22.23 4.78
CA VAL A 312 -4.10 22.76 5.24
C VAL A 312 -5.00 23.11 4.04
N GLU A 313 -4.44 23.57 2.93
CA GLU A 313 -5.18 23.97 1.73
C GLU A 313 -5.93 22.78 1.10
N SER A 314 -5.21 21.69 0.85
CA SER A 314 -5.78 20.45 0.33
C SER A 314 -6.81 19.86 1.30
N GLY A 315 -6.57 19.99 2.61
CA GLY A 315 -7.56 19.67 3.64
C GLY A 315 -8.84 20.52 3.51
N GLN A 316 -8.73 21.83 3.29
CA GLN A 316 -9.92 22.67 3.09
C GLN A 316 -10.73 22.26 1.87
N GLU A 317 -10.10 21.81 0.78
CA GLU A 317 -10.81 21.33 -0.40
C GLU A 317 -11.52 19.99 -0.17
N ILE A 318 -10.92 19.07 0.60
CA ILE A 318 -11.59 17.85 1.07
C ILE A 318 -12.80 18.23 1.94
N LEU A 319 -12.63 19.13 2.89
CA LEU A 319 -13.71 19.57 3.77
C LEU A 319 -14.86 20.18 2.98
N ARG A 320 -14.59 21.06 2.00
CA ARG A 320 -15.64 21.62 1.13
C ARG A 320 -16.41 20.56 0.36
N GLY A 321 -15.70 19.57 -0.21
CA GLY A 321 -16.34 18.46 -0.90
C GLY A 321 -17.25 17.66 0.04
N TYR A 322 -16.77 17.36 1.25
CA TYR A 322 -17.54 16.66 2.27
C TYR A 322 -18.78 17.46 2.71
N LEU A 323 -18.64 18.75 3.03
CA LEU A 323 -19.75 19.61 3.45
C LEU A 323 -20.79 19.76 2.34
N TYR A 324 -20.38 19.95 1.08
CA TYR A 324 -21.31 19.96 -0.05
C TYR A 324 -22.09 18.65 -0.14
N PHE A 325 -21.40 17.52 -0.04
CA PHE A 325 -22.04 16.20 -0.06
C PHE A 325 -23.04 16.04 1.11
N ARG A 326 -22.65 16.41 2.33
CA ARG A 326 -23.45 16.35 3.55
C ARG A 326 -24.70 17.25 3.50
N ASP A 327 -24.55 18.45 2.97
CA ASP A 327 -25.60 19.47 3.07
C ASP A 327 -26.52 19.46 1.83
N GLN A 328 -26.01 19.09 0.65
CA GLN A 328 -26.71 19.25 -0.64
C GLN A 328 -27.08 17.94 -1.33
N LEU A 329 -26.32 16.86 -1.10
CA LEU A 329 -26.55 15.58 -1.79
C LEU A 329 -27.15 14.50 -0.89
N HIS A 330 -27.33 14.80 0.39
CA HIS A 330 -27.60 13.81 1.42
C HIS A 330 -29.10 13.58 1.69
N GLY A 331 -29.70 12.63 0.98
CA GLY A 331 -31.06 12.12 1.21
C GLY A 331 -31.18 11.12 2.37
N GLY A 332 -30.52 11.35 3.51
CA GLY A 332 -30.64 10.52 4.72
C GLY A 332 -29.62 9.40 4.93
N LEU A 333 -28.54 9.34 4.14
CA LEU A 333 -27.35 8.53 4.49
C LEU A 333 -26.63 9.20 5.68
N THR A 334 -25.62 8.59 6.30
CA THR A 334 -24.62 9.30 7.15
C THR A 334 -23.30 8.53 7.15
N PRO A 335 -22.43 8.65 6.11
CA PRO A 335 -21.24 7.81 6.01
C PRO A 335 -20.28 7.99 7.19
N ALA A 336 -20.29 9.15 7.86
CA ALA A 336 -19.53 9.35 9.09
C ALA A 336 -20.05 8.48 10.25
N ALA A 337 -21.37 8.45 10.48
CA ALA A 337 -21.97 7.60 11.51
C ALA A 337 -21.86 6.11 11.14
N ASP A 338 -22.11 5.75 9.87
CA ASP A 338 -21.96 4.39 9.37
C ASP A 338 -20.51 3.90 9.47
N TYR A 339 -19.53 4.77 9.20
CA TYR A 339 -18.12 4.46 9.38
C TYR A 339 -17.79 4.12 10.84
N VAL A 340 -18.26 4.93 11.79
CA VAL A 340 -18.03 4.68 13.22
C VAL A 340 -18.81 3.48 13.74
N GLN A 341 -20.03 3.25 13.25
CA GLN A 341 -20.88 2.15 13.69
C GLN A 341 -20.45 0.80 13.11
N TYR A 342 -20.11 0.75 11.83
CA TYR A 342 -19.91 -0.51 11.11
C TYR A 342 -18.46 -0.78 10.72
N PHE A 343 -17.63 0.24 10.52
CA PHE A 343 -16.29 0.02 9.98
C PHE A 343 -15.20 0.06 11.06
N ILE A 344 -15.19 1.08 11.95
CA ILE A 344 -14.22 1.18 13.05
C ILE A 344 -14.25 -0.04 14.00
N PRO A 345 -15.43 -0.49 14.50
CA PRO A 345 -15.50 -1.55 15.50
C PRO A 345 -15.49 -2.95 14.89
N ASN A 346 -15.74 -3.13 13.59
CA ASN A 346 -15.80 -4.46 13.00
C ASN A 346 -14.47 -4.90 12.39
N VAL A 347 -14.37 -6.22 12.20
CA VAL A 347 -13.23 -6.94 11.59
C VAL A 347 -13.32 -6.89 10.06
N GLN A 348 -14.02 -5.93 9.49
CA GLN A 348 -14.32 -5.97 8.07
C GLN A 348 -13.19 -5.35 7.25
N VAL A 349 -13.03 -5.88 6.03
CA VAL A 349 -12.03 -5.42 5.09
C VAL A 349 -12.52 -4.09 4.56
N THR A 350 -11.75 -3.00 4.73
CA THR A 350 -11.97 -1.78 3.93
C THR A 350 -12.07 -2.20 2.48
N PRO A 351 -12.98 -1.61 1.69
CA PRO A 351 -13.00 -1.93 0.28
C PRO A 351 -11.60 -1.66 -0.28
N THR A 352 -10.99 -2.73 -0.78
CA THR A 352 -9.61 -2.64 -1.27
C THR A 352 -9.60 -1.67 -2.44
N TYR A 353 -8.55 -0.87 -2.55
CA TYR A 353 -8.36 0.16 -3.58
C TYR A 353 -9.20 1.45 -3.45
N ILE A 354 -9.95 1.71 -2.37
CA ILE A 354 -10.59 3.03 -2.18
C ILE A 354 -9.58 4.19 -2.17
N PRO A 355 -8.42 4.10 -1.48
CA PRO A 355 -7.38 5.11 -1.63
C PRO A 355 -7.00 5.32 -3.10
N ALA A 356 -6.83 4.23 -3.86
CA ALA A 356 -6.48 4.32 -5.28
C ALA A 356 -7.60 4.94 -6.13
N LEU A 357 -8.88 4.70 -5.78
CA LEU A 357 -10.03 5.32 -6.43
C LEU A 357 -10.03 6.83 -6.24
N MET A 358 -9.92 7.33 -5.01
CA MET A 358 -9.88 8.78 -4.74
C MET A 358 -8.77 9.47 -5.55
N ASN A 359 -7.59 8.85 -5.58
CA ASN A 359 -6.46 9.38 -6.35
C ASN A 359 -6.68 9.34 -7.85
N ALA A 360 -7.23 8.25 -8.38
CA ALA A 360 -7.52 8.11 -9.81
C ALA A 360 -8.60 9.10 -10.26
N VAL A 361 -9.63 9.32 -9.44
CA VAL A 361 -10.68 10.32 -9.70
C VAL A 361 -10.07 11.72 -9.74
N TYR A 362 -9.27 12.08 -8.72
CA TYR A 362 -8.56 13.36 -8.68
C TYR A 362 -7.64 13.56 -9.90
N ASP A 363 -6.85 12.54 -10.26
CA ASP A 363 -5.97 12.61 -11.43
C ASP A 363 -6.74 12.87 -12.72
N ILE A 364 -7.89 12.19 -12.91
CA ILE A 364 -8.74 12.35 -14.08
C ILE A 364 -9.32 13.76 -14.12
N LEU A 365 -9.93 14.20 -13.03
CA LEU A 365 -10.55 15.53 -12.90
C LEU A 365 -9.54 16.67 -13.06
N SER A 366 -8.26 16.44 -12.79
CA SER A 366 -7.22 17.47 -12.85
C SER A 366 -6.46 17.47 -14.18
N ASN A 367 -6.27 16.31 -14.82
CA ASN A 367 -5.26 16.16 -15.88
C ASN A 367 -5.77 15.58 -17.21
N VAL A 368 -7.03 15.13 -17.30
CA VAL A 368 -7.55 14.63 -18.58
C VAL A 368 -7.75 15.79 -19.56
N LYS A 369 -7.23 15.60 -20.79
CA LYS A 369 -7.28 16.58 -21.89
C LYS A 369 -8.47 16.39 -22.84
N ASP A 370 -9.42 15.53 -22.47
CA ASP A 370 -10.66 15.34 -23.20
C ASP A 370 -11.50 16.64 -23.10
N GLN A 371 -11.74 17.29 -24.23
CA GLN A 371 -12.41 18.60 -24.28
C GLN A 371 -13.88 18.50 -23.87
N GLU A 372 -14.55 17.40 -24.20
CA GLU A 372 -15.95 17.15 -23.82
C GLU A 372 -16.04 17.00 -22.29
N PHE A 373 -15.14 16.20 -21.70
CA PHE A 373 -15.05 16.02 -20.26
C PHE A 373 -14.75 17.34 -19.53
N GLN A 374 -13.80 18.14 -20.02
CA GLN A 374 -13.48 19.44 -19.43
C GLN A 374 -14.64 20.42 -19.51
N SER A 375 -15.35 20.46 -20.65
CA SER A 375 -16.54 21.30 -20.81
C SER A 375 -17.66 20.88 -19.86
N LEU A 376 -17.91 19.58 -19.75
CA LEU A 376 -18.89 19.00 -18.84
C LEU A 376 -18.55 19.32 -17.38
N GLN A 377 -17.30 19.13 -16.96
CA GLN A 377 -16.83 19.49 -15.62
C GLN A 377 -17.04 20.99 -15.32
N GLN A 378 -16.69 21.88 -16.25
CA GLN A 378 -16.87 23.31 -16.05
C GLN A 378 -18.33 23.74 -15.94
N LYS A 379 -19.22 23.09 -16.70
CA LYS A 379 -20.66 23.35 -16.74
C LYS A 379 -21.37 22.79 -15.50
N MET A 380 -21.00 21.59 -15.08
CA MET A 380 -21.70 20.82 -14.05
C MET A 380 -21.09 21.01 -12.66
N SER A 381 -19.88 21.56 -12.54
CA SER A 381 -19.28 21.84 -11.23
C SER A 381 -20.14 22.86 -10.47
N PRO A 382 -20.73 22.48 -9.33
CA PRO A 382 -21.62 23.35 -8.58
C PRO A 382 -20.82 24.45 -7.87
N LEU A 383 -21.56 25.47 -7.44
CA LEU A 383 -21.05 26.47 -6.52
C LEU A 383 -21.31 26.02 -5.08
N PHE A 384 -20.31 26.19 -4.22
CA PHE A 384 -20.41 26.05 -2.78
C PHE A 384 -19.70 27.26 -2.14
N ASP A 385 -20.37 27.94 -1.21
CA ASP A 385 -19.91 29.24 -0.68
C ASP A 385 -19.53 30.26 -1.78
N GLY A 386 -20.29 30.28 -2.88
CA GLY A 386 -20.06 31.17 -4.01
C GLY A 386 -18.83 30.85 -4.88
N LYS A 387 -18.16 29.71 -4.66
CA LYS A 387 -17.00 29.26 -5.45
C LYS A 387 -17.27 27.93 -6.12
N LYS A 388 -16.74 27.73 -7.33
CA LYS A 388 -16.76 26.41 -7.97
C LYS A 388 -15.93 25.44 -7.16
N LEU A 389 -16.43 24.22 -7.01
CA LEU A 389 -15.68 23.13 -6.39
C LEU A 389 -14.43 22.78 -7.20
N SER A 390 -13.33 22.51 -6.49
CA SER A 390 -12.09 22.06 -7.12
C SER A 390 -12.18 20.59 -7.56
N PRO A 391 -11.26 20.12 -8.43
CA PRO A 391 -11.12 18.69 -8.73
C PRO A 391 -11.00 17.81 -7.48
N LEU A 392 -10.32 18.30 -6.43
CA LEU A 392 -10.19 17.57 -5.17
C LEU A 392 -11.51 17.50 -4.40
N SER A 393 -12.25 18.62 -4.30
CA SER A 393 -13.60 18.60 -3.70
C SER A 393 -14.55 17.65 -4.43
N LEU A 394 -14.53 17.64 -5.77
CA LEU A 394 -15.33 16.72 -6.57
C LEU A 394 -14.91 15.26 -6.35
N ALA A 395 -13.61 14.97 -6.29
CA ALA A 395 -13.11 13.64 -5.96
C ALA A 395 -13.55 13.18 -4.57
N THR A 396 -13.59 14.09 -3.59
CA THR A 396 -14.11 13.82 -2.25
C THR A 396 -15.60 13.49 -2.29
N ILE A 397 -16.42 14.27 -3.02
CA ILE A 397 -17.86 13.98 -3.15
C ILE A 397 -18.07 12.57 -3.72
N TYR A 398 -17.39 12.25 -4.82
CA TYR A 398 -17.47 10.93 -5.44
C TYR A 398 -17.11 9.84 -4.42
N CYS A 399 -15.96 9.97 -3.75
CA CYS A 399 -15.50 9.02 -2.75
C CYS A 399 -16.49 8.84 -1.59
N CYS A 400 -17.08 9.93 -1.08
CA CYS A 400 -18.11 9.88 -0.04
C CYS A 400 -19.35 9.12 -0.49
N GLN A 401 -19.79 9.30 -1.74
CA GLN A 401 -20.94 8.57 -2.29
C GLN A 401 -20.65 7.07 -2.42
N VAL A 402 -19.44 6.71 -2.88
CA VAL A 402 -19.01 5.31 -2.97
C VAL A 402 -18.96 4.68 -1.58
N LEU A 403 -18.34 5.36 -0.61
CA LEU A 403 -18.26 4.88 0.77
C LEU A 403 -19.65 4.75 1.42
N ALA A 404 -20.54 5.72 1.21
CA ALA A 404 -21.92 5.65 1.68
C ALA A 404 -22.70 4.50 1.04
N ALA A 405 -22.40 4.13 -0.21
CA ALA A 405 -23.01 2.96 -0.85
C ALA A 405 -22.48 1.65 -0.26
N ILE A 406 -21.19 1.58 0.05
CA ILE A 406 -20.51 0.40 0.59
C ILE A 406 -20.90 0.15 2.05
N TYR A 407 -20.94 1.18 2.89
CA TYR A 407 -21.22 1.05 4.32
C TYR A 407 -22.71 0.83 4.64
N ARG A 408 -23.58 0.69 3.63
CA ARG A 408 -25.00 0.42 3.85
C ARG A 408 -25.22 -0.95 4.51
N PRO A 409 -26.09 -1.04 5.54
CA PRO A 409 -26.44 -2.28 6.24
C PRO A 409 -26.96 -3.43 5.37
N ALA A 410 -27.48 -3.13 4.18
CA ALA A 410 -28.08 -4.11 3.28
C ALA A 410 -27.06 -4.88 2.43
N VAL A 411 -25.80 -4.42 2.33
CA VAL A 411 -24.74 -5.19 1.69
C VAL A 411 -24.27 -6.22 2.71
N SER A 412 -24.43 -7.51 2.41
CA SER A 412 -23.94 -8.58 3.28
C SER A 412 -22.44 -8.39 3.49
N TYR A 413 -22.09 -7.94 4.70
CA TYR A 413 -20.72 -7.67 5.13
C TYR A 413 -19.76 -8.87 5.14
N ARG A 414 -20.19 -10.01 4.59
CA ARG A 414 -19.42 -11.25 4.47
C ARG A 414 -18.54 -11.28 3.22
N GLU A 415 -18.72 -10.34 2.30
CA GLU A 415 -18.09 -10.36 0.98
C GLU A 415 -17.02 -9.26 0.85
N ARG A 416 -15.88 -9.59 0.21
CA ARG A 416 -14.83 -8.61 -0.05
C ARG A 416 -15.26 -7.68 -1.17
N VAL A 417 -15.44 -6.41 -0.85
CA VAL A 417 -15.63 -5.34 -1.84
C VAL A 417 -14.26 -4.88 -2.35
N SER A 418 -14.09 -4.84 -3.68
CA SER A 418 -12.86 -4.36 -4.31
C SER A 418 -13.16 -3.33 -5.39
N CYS A 419 -12.57 -2.15 -5.27
CA CYS A 419 -12.69 -1.09 -6.26
C CYS A 419 -11.67 -1.21 -7.40
N GLN A 420 -10.89 -2.31 -7.46
CA GLN A 420 -9.77 -2.46 -8.39
C GLN A 420 -10.15 -2.20 -9.85
N LYS A 421 -11.27 -2.76 -10.32
CA LYS A 421 -11.76 -2.55 -11.71
C LYS A 421 -12.05 -1.08 -11.98
N SER A 422 -12.71 -0.41 -11.04
CA SER A 422 -13.10 1.01 -11.12
C SER A 422 -11.91 1.96 -10.98
N THR A 423 -10.73 1.49 -10.58
CA THR A 423 -9.50 2.31 -10.63
C THR A 423 -8.83 2.34 -12.01
N SER A 424 -9.31 1.54 -12.98
CA SER A 424 -8.84 1.62 -14.36
C SER A 424 -9.23 2.97 -14.98
N LYS A 425 -8.24 3.70 -15.52
CA LYS A 425 -8.46 5.04 -16.08
C LYS A 425 -9.58 5.10 -17.12
N ALA A 426 -9.64 4.13 -18.03
CA ALA A 426 -10.65 4.10 -19.09
C ALA A 426 -12.06 3.90 -18.52
N VAL A 427 -12.22 2.94 -17.61
CA VAL A 427 -13.51 2.66 -16.95
C VAL A 427 -13.94 3.87 -16.11
N LEU A 428 -13.02 4.41 -15.32
CA LEU A 428 -13.31 5.51 -14.40
C LEU A 428 -13.67 6.80 -15.14
N LEU A 429 -13.07 7.08 -16.30
CA LEU A 429 -13.41 8.25 -17.10
C LEU A 429 -14.88 8.21 -17.56
N GLU A 430 -15.35 7.06 -18.05
CA GLU A 430 -16.74 6.88 -18.45
C GLU A 430 -17.72 6.99 -17.26
N LEU A 431 -17.36 6.39 -16.12
CA LEU A 431 -18.17 6.52 -14.90
C LEU A 431 -18.28 7.99 -14.44
N LEU A 432 -17.17 8.75 -14.51
CA LEU A 432 -17.15 10.16 -14.13
C LEU A 432 -17.92 11.05 -15.10
N LYS A 433 -17.90 10.76 -16.42
CA LYS A 433 -18.75 11.44 -17.42
C LYS A 433 -20.22 11.30 -17.03
N GLY A 434 -20.70 10.06 -16.87
CA GLY A 434 -22.09 9.79 -16.49
C GLY A 434 -22.47 10.38 -15.12
N TRP A 435 -21.54 10.37 -14.16
CA TRP A 435 -21.74 11.00 -12.85
C TRP A 435 -21.93 12.52 -12.93
N LEU A 436 -21.10 13.21 -13.73
CA LEU A 436 -21.25 14.65 -13.96
C LEU A 436 -22.55 14.98 -14.71
N GLU A 437 -22.90 14.21 -15.74
CA GLU A 437 -24.15 14.38 -16.51
C GLU A 437 -25.39 14.20 -15.63
N ASN A 438 -25.33 13.27 -14.67
CA ASN A 438 -26.40 12.99 -13.72
C ASN A 438 -26.38 13.93 -12.49
N GLY A 439 -25.79 15.12 -12.60
CA GLY A 439 -25.80 16.12 -11.54
C GLY A 439 -25.09 15.67 -10.25
N LEU A 440 -23.98 14.93 -10.39
CA LEU A 440 -23.21 14.35 -9.29
C LEU A 440 -23.94 13.24 -8.53
N ALA A 441 -24.94 12.57 -9.10
CA ALA A 441 -25.56 11.39 -8.48
C ALA A 441 -24.96 10.08 -9.05
N LEU A 442 -24.49 9.19 -8.16
CA LEU A 442 -24.04 7.86 -8.58
C LEU A 442 -25.19 7.08 -9.23
N SER A 443 -24.94 6.52 -10.41
CA SER A 443 -25.90 5.62 -11.04
C SER A 443 -25.95 4.27 -10.32
N ALA A 444 -27.10 3.58 -10.37
CA ALA A 444 -27.23 2.23 -9.80
C ALA A 444 -26.24 1.23 -10.42
N SER A 445 -25.83 1.46 -11.69
CA SER A 445 -24.81 0.65 -12.36
C SER A 445 -23.41 0.85 -11.78
N VAL A 446 -23.09 2.05 -11.27
CA VAL A 446 -21.81 2.33 -10.59
C VAL A 446 -21.77 1.59 -9.26
N ILE A 447 -22.87 1.59 -8.49
CA ILE A 447 -22.98 0.83 -7.24
C ILE A 447 -22.77 -0.67 -7.50
N ASN A 448 -23.36 -1.23 -8.55
CA ASN A 448 -23.18 -2.64 -8.89
C ASN A 448 -21.78 -2.98 -9.47
N ASN A 449 -21.11 -2.02 -10.13
CA ASN A 449 -19.77 -2.20 -10.70
C ASN A 449 -18.63 -1.90 -9.71
N GLU A 450 -18.85 -1.00 -8.74
CA GLU A 450 -17.89 -0.65 -7.68
C GLU A 450 -18.02 -1.57 -6.47
N VAL A 451 -19.24 -2.05 -6.19
CA VAL A 451 -19.51 -3.10 -5.20
C VAL A 451 -19.41 -4.47 -5.90
N PHE A 452 -18.31 -4.74 -6.62
CA PHE A 452 -18.03 -6.12 -7.02
C PHE A 452 -17.59 -6.90 -5.79
N VAL A 453 -18.55 -7.64 -5.26
CA VAL A 453 -18.40 -8.78 -4.38
C VAL A 453 -17.45 -9.79 -5.02
N SER A 454 -16.23 -9.88 -4.49
CA SER A 454 -15.37 -11.03 -4.78
C SER A 454 -15.69 -12.14 -3.77
N GLY A 455 -16.65 -12.99 -4.13
CA GLY A 455 -17.06 -14.14 -3.35
C GLY A 455 -17.77 -15.18 -4.21
N VAL A 456 -17.03 -16.25 -4.54
CA VAL A 456 -17.51 -17.50 -5.15
C VAL A 456 -17.70 -17.44 -6.68
N GLN A 457 -16.71 -17.95 -7.42
CA GLN A 457 -16.99 -18.70 -8.66
C GLN A 457 -18.21 -19.57 -8.38
N ALA A 458 -19.32 -19.33 -9.10
CA ALA A 458 -20.51 -20.14 -9.04
C ALA A 458 -20.13 -21.62 -8.88
N ARG A 459 -20.25 -22.16 -7.65
CA ARG A 459 -20.41 -23.59 -7.49
C ARG A 459 -21.76 -23.84 -8.13
N SER A 460 -21.75 -24.38 -9.34
CA SER A 460 -22.93 -24.89 -9.99
C SER A 460 -23.67 -25.77 -8.99
N GLU A 461 -24.81 -25.28 -8.52
CA GLU A 461 -25.80 -26.08 -7.80
C GLU A 461 -26.31 -27.14 -8.77
N ASN A 462 -25.58 -28.25 -8.90
CA ASN A 462 -26.01 -29.49 -9.56
C ASN A 462 -25.00 -30.63 -9.34
N GLN A 463 -24.59 -30.86 -8.09
CA GLN A 463 -24.06 -32.17 -7.73
C GLN A 463 -24.83 -32.74 -6.53
N PRO A 464 -25.51 -33.89 -6.69
CA PRO A 464 -26.23 -34.53 -5.61
C PRO A 464 -25.22 -35.06 -4.59
N ARG A 465 -25.48 -34.82 -3.31
CA ARG A 465 -24.68 -35.38 -2.22
C ARG A 465 -24.83 -36.91 -2.24
N PRO A 466 -23.74 -37.70 -2.23
CA PRO A 466 -23.84 -39.13 -2.01
C PRO A 466 -24.29 -39.38 -0.57
N ARG A 467 -25.15 -40.40 -0.42
CA ARG A 467 -25.73 -40.85 0.85
C ARG A 467 -24.68 -41.45 1.78
#